data_AF-A0A3M1Q179-F1
#
_entry.id   AF-A0A3M1Q179-F1
#
_cell.length_a   1.000
_cell.length_b   1.000
_cell.length_c   1.000
_cell.angle_alpha   90.00
_cell.angle_beta   90.00
_cell.angle_gamma   90.00
#
_symmetry.space_group_name_H-M   'P 1'
#
loop_
_entity.id
_entity.type
_entity.pdbx_description
1 polymer ?
#
loop_
_entity_poly.entity_id
_entity_poly.type
_entity_poly.pdbx_seq_one_letter_code
_entity_poly.pdbx_strand_id
1 'polypeptide(L)'
;MGGRRSLLAAAILLAWTCESAPANAGRLDEAMDSRWLGAWVVIGVEVRSNCDAAYTDNRISGTLSAGRGRFAFEPGELAKVTDVDVHRSRVDVRLELAEPLLVSHRDGPFTLYDRVACRVELEIEVPRAAVRGRDAGTLDGALAAVLERFAERTAAERSARWNGRRCDEFPPDYERTLAEYRVWKAEQLNRQIDARLARARDELIALGRAVRRDRAWLDGFAAGVAERRDDRSPACPALIGEAFTTRKADGPAGLDEEQTRAWQDGWRDGQAFAFWLRVLERLPDCYVEVPE
;
A
#
# COMPACT_ATOMS: atom_id res chain seq x y z
N MET A 1 -7.32 -58.82 51.49
CA MET A 1 -8.09 -59.56 50.45
C MET A 1 -7.91 -58.78 49.16
N GLY A 2 -6.99 -59.15 48.27
CA GLY A 2 -7.19 -60.18 47.23
C GLY A 2 -7.68 -59.46 45.96
N GLY A 3 -7.03 -59.46 44.81
CA GLY A 3 -5.92 -60.26 44.32
C GLY A 3 -5.42 -59.72 42.97
N ARG A 4 -4.26 -60.25 42.59
CA ARG A 4 -3.55 -60.10 41.32
C ARG A 4 -4.42 -60.39 40.09
N ARG A 5 -4.09 -59.72 38.97
CA ARG A 5 -3.88 -60.40 37.66
C ARG A 5 -3.06 -59.53 36.72
N SER A 6 -1.80 -59.93 36.55
CA SER A 6 -0.92 -59.58 35.45
C SER A 6 -1.44 -60.17 34.14
N LEU A 7 -1.30 -59.46 33.02
CA LEU A 7 -1.15 -60.05 31.70
C LEU A 7 -0.22 -59.18 30.84
N LEU A 8 0.88 -59.83 30.42
CA LEU A 8 1.83 -59.42 29.40
C LEU A 8 1.15 -59.29 28.03
N ALA A 9 1.51 -58.28 27.23
CA ALA A 9 1.45 -58.39 25.77
C ALA A 9 2.38 -57.39 25.05
N ALA A 10 3.43 -57.96 24.45
CA ALA A 10 3.98 -57.68 23.13
C ALA A 10 4.45 -56.26 22.76
N ALA A 11 5.78 -56.17 22.64
CA ALA A 11 6.52 -55.17 21.89
C ALA A 11 6.19 -55.22 20.39
N ILE A 12 5.99 -54.06 19.78
CA ILE A 12 6.24 -53.82 18.35
C ILE A 12 7.05 -52.51 18.27
N LEU A 13 8.37 -52.66 18.20
CA LEU A 13 9.31 -51.63 17.79
C LEU A 13 9.21 -51.50 16.26
N LEU A 14 8.30 -50.65 15.80
CA LEU A 14 8.28 -50.15 14.42
C LEU A 14 9.34 -49.05 14.32
N ALA A 15 10.56 -49.44 13.97
CA ALA A 15 11.58 -48.53 13.49
C ALA A 15 11.11 -47.94 12.16
N TRP A 16 10.43 -46.79 12.23
CA TRP A 16 10.24 -45.92 11.08
C TRP A 16 11.60 -45.31 10.77
N THR A 17 12.33 -45.93 9.85
CA THR A 17 13.39 -45.24 9.12
C THR A 17 12.69 -44.22 8.23
N CYS A 18 12.56 -42.99 8.74
CA CYS A 18 12.35 -41.83 7.89
C CYS A 18 13.60 -41.69 7.02
N GLU A 19 13.58 -42.30 5.85
CA GLU A 19 14.48 -41.96 4.76
C GLU A 19 14.12 -40.56 4.27
N SER A 20 14.72 -39.56 4.90
CA SER A 20 14.76 -38.19 4.42
C SER A 20 15.56 -38.15 3.12
N ALA A 21 14.83 -38.15 2.00
CA ALA A 21 15.36 -37.76 0.70
C ALA A 21 15.97 -36.34 0.77
N PRO A 22 16.94 -35.99 -0.10
CA PRO A 22 17.94 -34.97 0.20
C PRO A 22 17.36 -33.56 0.16
N ALA A 23 17.14 -32.99 1.34
CA ALA A 23 17.10 -31.54 1.58
C ALA A 23 18.49 -30.97 1.27
N ASN A 24 18.70 -30.54 0.03
CA ASN A 24 20.04 -30.17 -0.43
C ASN A 24 20.09 -28.76 -1.05
N ALA A 25 18.96 -28.17 -1.46
CA ALA A 25 18.90 -26.72 -1.67
C ALA A 25 18.82 -25.96 -0.32
N GLY A 26 18.09 -26.50 0.66
CA GLY A 26 17.91 -25.86 1.98
C GLY A 26 19.20 -25.64 2.77
N ARG A 27 20.24 -26.49 2.64
CA ARG A 27 21.43 -26.38 3.50
C ARG A 27 22.27 -25.12 3.31
N LEU A 28 22.29 -24.52 2.11
CA LEU A 28 23.05 -23.30 1.88
C LEU A 28 22.24 -22.07 2.29
N ASP A 29 20.98 -22.01 1.85
CA ASP A 29 20.07 -20.91 2.16
C ASP A 29 19.82 -20.83 3.67
N GLU A 30 19.52 -21.94 4.34
CA GLU A 30 19.39 -22.01 5.81
C GLU A 30 20.68 -21.60 6.54
N ALA A 31 21.85 -21.92 5.97
CA ALA A 31 23.13 -21.53 6.55
C ALA A 31 23.39 -20.03 6.41
N MET A 32 22.92 -19.40 5.33
CA MET A 32 23.01 -17.96 5.15
C MET A 32 21.99 -17.24 6.04
N ASP A 33 20.73 -17.70 6.05
CA ASP A 33 19.67 -17.17 6.90
C ASP A 33 20.04 -17.20 8.37
N SER A 34 20.48 -18.35 8.87
CA SER A 34 20.87 -18.50 10.29
C SER A 34 22.02 -17.57 10.71
N ARG A 35 22.82 -17.07 9.77
CA ARG A 35 23.93 -16.15 10.03
C ARG A 35 23.53 -14.70 9.87
N TRP A 36 22.74 -14.38 8.86
CA TRP A 36 22.54 -13.00 8.40
C TRP A 36 21.13 -12.48 8.66
N LEU A 37 20.10 -13.32 8.61
CA LEU A 37 18.72 -12.89 8.76
C LEU A 37 18.50 -12.24 10.13
N GLY A 38 17.93 -11.04 10.14
CA GLY A 38 17.65 -10.27 11.35
C GLY A 38 18.88 -9.58 11.96
N ALA A 39 20.08 -9.81 11.43
CA ALA A 39 21.29 -9.14 11.91
C ALA A 39 21.27 -7.64 11.62
N TRP A 40 21.95 -6.88 12.47
CA TRP A 40 22.24 -5.48 12.22
C TRP A 40 23.51 -5.37 11.39
N VAL A 41 23.54 -4.46 10.42
CA VAL A 41 24.69 -4.26 9.55
C VAL A 41 25.00 -2.80 9.37
N VAL A 42 26.29 -2.49 9.20
CA VAL A 42 26.76 -1.22 8.66
C VAL A 42 27.18 -1.43 7.22
N ILE A 43 26.54 -0.69 6.30
CA ILE A 43 26.76 -0.81 4.85
C ILE A 43 28.04 -0.07 4.48
N GLY A 44 29.02 -0.77 3.92
CA GLY A 44 30.35 -0.23 3.61
C GLY A 44 30.49 0.47 2.26
N VAL A 45 29.41 0.59 1.49
CA VAL A 45 29.37 1.14 0.12
C VAL A 45 28.21 2.13 -0.01
N GLU A 46 28.25 3.01 -1.03
CA GLU A 46 27.11 3.87 -1.37
C GLU A 46 25.93 3.00 -1.81
N VAL A 47 24.72 3.34 -1.37
CA VAL A 47 23.49 2.68 -1.81
C VAL A 47 22.43 3.72 -2.20
N ARG A 48 21.48 3.32 -3.02
CA ARG A 48 20.36 4.15 -3.42
C ARG A 48 19.03 3.49 -3.09
N SER A 49 18.03 4.29 -2.70
CA SER A 49 16.65 3.84 -2.46
C SER A 49 15.64 4.82 -3.04
N ASN A 50 14.47 4.32 -3.43
CA ASN A 50 13.30 5.14 -3.73
C ASN A 50 12.49 5.51 -2.48
N CYS A 51 12.67 4.77 -1.38
CA CYS A 51 11.93 4.94 -0.13
C CYS A 51 10.39 4.93 -0.32
N ASP A 52 9.89 4.06 -1.20
CA ASP A 52 8.49 3.91 -1.60
C ASP A 52 7.92 2.52 -1.23
N ALA A 53 8.37 1.97 -0.10
CA ALA A 53 8.07 0.64 0.44
C ALA A 53 8.63 -0.56 -0.36
N ALA A 54 9.01 -0.38 -1.63
CA ALA A 54 9.70 -1.39 -2.42
C ALA A 54 11.21 -1.42 -2.11
N TYR A 55 11.84 -2.57 -2.35
CA TYR A 55 13.30 -2.68 -2.36
C TYR A 55 13.85 -2.05 -3.62
N THR A 56 14.95 -1.31 -3.49
CA THR A 56 15.68 -0.73 -4.62
C THR A 56 16.96 -1.51 -4.85
N ASP A 57 17.15 -2.02 -6.06
CA ASP A 57 18.30 -2.82 -6.43
C ASP A 57 19.58 -1.97 -6.50
N ASN A 58 20.62 -2.48 -5.86
CA ASN A 58 21.97 -1.94 -5.87
C ASN A 58 22.93 -3.05 -6.24
N ARG A 59 23.47 -3.01 -7.46
CA ARG A 59 24.42 -4.02 -7.92
C ARG A 59 25.80 -3.75 -7.36
N ILE A 60 26.37 -4.76 -6.71
CA ILE A 60 27.69 -4.67 -6.09
C ILE A 60 28.67 -5.59 -6.82
N SER A 61 29.73 -4.98 -7.37
CA SER A 61 30.87 -5.71 -7.94
C SER A 61 32.15 -5.27 -7.24
N GLY A 62 32.65 -6.12 -6.34
CA GLY A 62 33.72 -5.75 -5.41
C GLY A 62 33.26 -4.65 -4.44
N THR A 63 33.89 -3.48 -4.51
CA THR A 63 33.52 -2.29 -3.71
C THR A 63 32.73 -1.25 -4.50
N LEU A 64 32.47 -1.50 -5.78
CA LEU A 64 31.70 -0.59 -6.63
C LEU A 64 30.21 -0.91 -6.50
N SER A 65 29.40 0.13 -6.30
CA SER A 65 27.95 0.04 -6.21
C SER A 65 27.29 0.79 -7.37
N ALA A 66 26.25 0.20 -7.95
CA ALA A 66 25.43 0.83 -8.99
C ALA A 66 23.94 0.60 -8.68
N GLY A 67 23.26 1.67 -8.26
CA GLY A 67 21.82 1.70 -8.03
C GLY A 67 21.13 2.81 -8.82
N ARG A 68 19.80 2.75 -8.95
CA ARG A 68 18.98 3.78 -9.64
C ARG A 68 17.95 4.46 -8.74
N GLY A 69 18.09 4.31 -7.42
CA GLY A 69 17.19 4.92 -6.45
C GLY A 69 17.21 6.45 -6.51
N ARG A 70 16.06 7.06 -6.19
CA ARG A 70 15.91 8.53 -6.10
C ARG A 70 16.88 9.15 -5.11
N PHE A 71 17.04 8.53 -3.94
CA PHE A 71 17.90 9.01 -2.86
C PHE A 71 19.19 8.22 -2.82
N ALA A 72 20.30 8.92 -2.57
CA ALA A 72 21.61 8.32 -2.36
C ALA A 72 21.94 8.35 -0.87
N PHE A 73 22.58 7.29 -0.40
CA PHE A 73 23.05 7.16 0.96
C PHE A 73 24.54 6.82 0.93
N GLU A 74 25.30 7.60 1.69
CA GLU A 74 26.75 7.44 1.81
C GLU A 74 27.11 6.11 2.47
N PRO A 75 28.33 5.59 2.26
CA PRO A 75 28.85 4.50 3.08
C PRO A 75 28.70 4.78 4.58
N GLY A 76 28.46 3.73 5.34
CA GLY A 76 28.28 3.74 6.78
C GLY A 76 26.83 3.74 7.25
N GLU A 77 25.86 3.54 6.36
CA GLU A 77 24.45 3.42 6.75
C GLU A 77 24.21 2.22 7.66
N LEU A 78 23.44 2.44 8.72
CA LEU A 78 22.95 1.38 9.59
C LEU A 78 21.68 0.77 9.00
N ALA A 79 21.63 -0.56 8.91
CA ALA A 79 20.46 -1.27 8.39
C ALA A 79 20.24 -2.59 9.14
N LYS A 80 19.05 -3.17 8.94
CA LYS A 80 18.71 -4.51 9.40
C LYS A 80 18.51 -5.42 8.20
N VAL A 81 19.09 -6.62 8.26
CA VAL A 81 18.88 -7.65 7.24
C VAL A 81 17.49 -8.25 7.42
N THR A 82 16.67 -8.13 6.38
CA THR A 82 15.30 -8.64 6.36
C THR A 82 15.16 -9.92 5.56
N ASP A 83 16.09 -10.18 4.63
CA ASP A 83 16.08 -11.37 3.77
C ASP A 83 17.45 -11.61 3.13
N VAL A 84 17.76 -12.86 2.79
CA VAL A 84 18.98 -13.25 2.08
C VAL A 84 18.67 -14.34 1.05
N ASP A 85 18.77 -14.01 -0.23
CA ASP A 85 18.50 -14.92 -1.34
C ASP A 85 19.80 -15.30 -2.05
N VAL A 86 20.11 -16.60 -2.12
CA VAL A 86 21.31 -17.08 -2.85
C VAL A 86 20.94 -17.47 -4.27
N HIS A 87 21.60 -16.82 -5.24
CA HIS A 87 21.44 -17.12 -6.66
C HIS A 87 22.71 -17.74 -7.25
N ARG A 88 22.62 -18.24 -8.49
CA ARG A 88 23.71 -18.96 -9.18
C ARG A 88 25.06 -18.22 -9.27
N SER A 89 25.05 -16.89 -9.20
CA SER A 89 26.24 -16.03 -9.36
C SER A 89 26.18 -14.74 -8.54
N ARG A 90 25.24 -14.65 -7.60
CA ARG A 90 25.09 -13.50 -6.71
C ARG A 90 24.38 -13.91 -5.42
N VAL A 91 24.50 -13.10 -4.39
CA VAL A 91 23.68 -13.17 -3.19
C VAL A 91 22.94 -11.84 -3.09
N ASP A 92 21.62 -11.91 -3.02
CA ASP A 92 20.76 -10.75 -2.90
C ASP A 92 20.42 -10.56 -1.41
N VAL A 93 20.79 -9.41 -0.84
CA VAL A 93 20.56 -9.11 0.58
C VAL A 93 19.60 -7.95 0.68
N ARG A 94 18.42 -8.22 1.24
CA ARG A 94 17.39 -7.19 1.47
C ARG A 94 17.61 -6.55 2.83
N LEU A 95 17.71 -5.23 2.81
CA LEU A 95 18.01 -4.40 3.97
C LEU A 95 16.92 -3.34 4.16
N GLU A 96 16.57 -3.12 5.42
CA GLU A 96 15.77 -1.96 5.84
C GLU A 96 16.69 -0.98 6.59
N LEU A 97 16.82 0.25 6.09
CA LEU A 97 17.66 1.26 6.73
C LEU A 97 17.05 1.64 8.09
N ALA A 98 17.92 1.77 9.10
CA ALA A 98 17.51 1.96 10.49
C ALA A 98 16.86 3.32 10.74
N GLU A 99 17.35 4.34 10.03
CA GLU A 99 16.89 5.72 10.15
C GLU A 99 16.04 6.06 8.93
N PRO A 100 14.77 6.50 9.12
CA PRO A 100 13.94 6.93 8.01
C PRO A 100 14.52 8.19 7.35
N LEU A 101 13.98 8.53 6.19
CA LEU A 101 14.26 9.78 5.51
C LEU A 101 13.08 10.74 5.71
N LEU A 102 13.38 12.00 6.00
CA LEU A 102 12.38 13.07 6.05
C LEU A 102 12.18 13.63 4.65
N VAL A 103 11.03 13.40 4.04
CA VAL A 103 10.73 13.85 2.66
C VAL A 103 9.63 14.89 2.69
N SER A 104 9.86 16.01 2.02
CA SER A 104 8.85 17.05 1.86
C SER A 104 7.94 16.82 0.66
N HIS A 105 6.68 17.19 0.80
CA HIS A 105 5.70 17.28 -0.29
C HIS A 105 4.84 18.54 -0.12
N ARG A 106 4.15 18.96 -1.19
CA ARG A 106 3.26 20.12 -1.16
C ARG A 106 1.81 19.70 -1.33
N ASP A 107 0.93 20.21 -0.48
CA ASP A 107 -0.53 20.11 -0.62
C ASP A 107 -1.14 21.50 -0.37
N GLY A 108 -1.73 22.08 -1.41
CA GLY A 108 -2.16 23.47 -1.39
C GLY A 108 -1.00 24.42 -1.07
N PRO A 109 -1.19 25.37 -0.12
CA PRO A 109 -0.15 26.32 0.27
C PRO A 109 0.86 25.75 1.27
N PHE A 110 0.68 24.51 1.75
CA PHE A 110 1.50 23.92 2.80
C PHE A 110 2.64 23.07 2.24
N THR A 111 3.78 23.10 2.91
CA THR A 111 4.84 22.10 2.75
C THR A 111 4.76 21.16 3.94
N LEU A 112 4.46 19.90 3.66
CA LEU A 112 4.33 18.83 4.62
C LEU A 112 5.54 17.91 4.53
N TYR A 113 5.77 17.14 5.57
CA TYR A 113 6.92 16.26 5.72
C TYR A 113 6.46 14.90 6.23
N ASP A 114 6.94 13.84 5.57
CA ASP A 114 6.72 12.46 5.96
C ASP A 114 8.06 11.81 6.29
N ARG A 115 8.05 10.94 7.30
CA ARG A 115 9.15 10.02 7.54
C ARG A 115 8.90 8.76 6.73
N VAL A 116 9.72 8.53 5.71
CA VAL A 116 9.62 7.35 4.85
C VAL A 116 10.70 6.34 5.21
N ALA A 117 10.29 5.07 5.31
CA ALA A 117 11.23 3.96 5.47
C ALA A 117 11.92 3.68 4.13
N CYS A 118 13.21 3.43 4.17
CA CYS A 118 14.01 3.17 2.98
C CYS A 118 14.49 1.71 2.97
N ARG A 119 14.24 1.04 1.86
CA ARG A 119 14.58 -0.37 1.66
C ARG A 119 15.52 -0.49 0.47
N VAL A 120 16.56 -1.30 0.61
CA VAL A 120 17.58 -1.53 -0.41
C VAL A 120 17.86 -3.02 -0.55
N GLU A 121 18.07 -3.47 -1.77
CA GLU A 121 18.50 -4.84 -2.09
C GLU A 121 19.90 -4.77 -2.66
N LEU A 122 20.85 -5.44 -2.01
CA LEU A 122 22.23 -5.52 -2.47
C LEU A 122 22.39 -6.78 -3.32
N GLU A 123 22.59 -6.63 -4.62
CA GLU A 123 22.89 -7.74 -5.54
C GLU A 123 24.41 -7.96 -5.57
N ILE A 124 24.94 -8.79 -4.67
CA ILE A 124 26.39 -8.96 -4.47
C ILE A 124 26.91 -10.08 -5.36
N GLU A 125 27.77 -9.74 -6.33
CA GLU A 125 28.36 -10.72 -7.24
C GLU A 125 29.28 -11.71 -6.48
N VAL A 126 29.08 -13.00 -6.73
CA VAL A 126 29.91 -14.07 -6.12
C VAL A 126 30.37 -15.09 -7.16
N PRO A 127 31.52 -15.77 -6.95
CA PRO A 127 31.98 -16.81 -7.84
C PRO A 127 30.97 -17.97 -7.94
N ARG A 128 30.59 -18.35 -9.17
CA ARG A 128 29.67 -19.48 -9.42
C ARG A 128 30.13 -20.79 -8.76
N ALA A 129 31.44 -20.99 -8.67
CA ALA A 129 32.03 -22.16 -8.02
C ALA A 129 31.69 -22.24 -6.52
N ALA A 130 31.63 -21.10 -5.83
CA ALA A 130 31.27 -21.03 -4.41
C ALA A 130 29.82 -21.45 -4.19
N VAL A 131 28.90 -20.94 -5.01
CA VAL A 131 27.46 -21.32 -4.94
C VAL A 131 27.28 -22.80 -5.28
N ARG A 132 27.88 -23.28 -6.37
CA ARG A 132 27.79 -24.69 -6.79
C ARG A 132 28.40 -25.64 -5.77
N GLY A 133 29.51 -25.24 -5.15
CA GLY A 133 30.19 -25.98 -4.09
C GLY A 133 29.53 -25.83 -2.71
N ARG A 134 28.49 -24.99 -2.59
CA ARG A 134 27.82 -24.63 -1.32
C ARG A 134 28.78 -24.13 -0.25
N ASP A 135 29.75 -23.35 -0.68
CA ASP A 135 30.76 -22.77 0.18
C ASP A 135 30.21 -21.51 0.86
N ALA A 136 29.48 -21.73 1.95
CA ALA A 136 28.94 -20.66 2.78
C ALA A 136 30.03 -19.74 3.36
N GLY A 137 31.27 -20.23 3.52
CA GLY A 137 32.38 -19.39 4.02
C GLY A 137 32.81 -18.36 2.98
N THR A 138 32.93 -18.76 1.71
CA THR A 138 33.21 -17.81 0.62
C THR A 138 32.08 -16.80 0.43
N LEU A 139 30.81 -17.21 0.53
CA LEU A 139 29.67 -16.28 0.46
C LEU A 139 29.66 -15.30 1.65
N ASP A 140 29.91 -15.78 2.86
CA ASP A 140 30.02 -14.95 4.06
C ASP A 140 31.14 -13.91 3.93
N GLY A 141 32.30 -14.30 3.40
CA GLY A 141 33.40 -13.37 3.12
C GLY A 141 33.04 -12.30 2.08
N ALA A 142 32.26 -12.65 1.04
CA ALA A 142 31.78 -11.69 0.05
C ALA A 142 30.80 -10.68 0.66
N LEU A 143 29.88 -11.13 1.51
CA LEU A 143 28.99 -10.24 2.26
C LEU A 143 29.78 -9.36 3.24
N ALA A 144 30.73 -9.93 3.99
CA ALA A 144 31.56 -9.23 4.97
C ALA A 144 32.48 -8.15 4.35
N ALA A 145 32.77 -8.25 3.05
CA ALA A 145 33.50 -7.21 2.32
C ALA A 145 32.70 -5.90 2.19
N VAL A 146 31.37 -5.98 2.19
CA VAL A 146 30.46 -4.85 1.99
C VAL A 146 29.56 -4.56 3.18
N LEU A 147 29.38 -5.51 4.10
CA LEU A 147 28.56 -5.38 5.30
C LEU A 147 29.38 -5.72 6.53
N GLU A 148 29.40 -4.82 7.51
CA GLU A 148 29.90 -5.15 8.84
C GLU A 148 28.73 -5.62 9.71
N ARG A 149 28.74 -6.89 10.14
CA ARG A 149 27.62 -7.54 10.83
C ARG A 149 27.72 -7.45 12.35
N PHE A 150 26.57 -7.23 12.99
CA PHE A 150 26.37 -7.13 14.42
C PHE A 150 25.13 -7.88 14.87
N ALA A 151 25.17 -8.43 16.09
CA ALA A 151 23.99 -9.05 16.71
C ALA A 151 22.96 -8.02 17.19
N GLU A 152 23.42 -6.85 17.63
CA GLU A 152 22.60 -5.82 18.26
C GLU A 152 22.82 -4.45 17.62
N ARG A 153 21.75 -3.65 17.56
CA ARG A 153 21.78 -2.28 17.03
C ARG A 153 22.82 -1.41 17.72
N THR A 154 22.86 -1.44 19.05
CA THR A 154 23.77 -0.65 19.89
C THR A 154 25.24 -1.01 19.67
N ALA A 155 25.54 -2.24 19.23
CA ALA A 155 26.89 -2.62 18.83
C ALA A 155 27.24 -2.03 17.46
N ALA A 156 26.32 -2.10 16.50
CA ALA A 156 26.50 -1.50 15.18
C ALA A 156 26.67 0.03 15.23
N GLU A 157 25.90 0.71 16.09
CA GLU A 157 26.03 2.16 16.34
C GLU A 157 27.35 2.55 17.04
N ARG A 158 28.13 1.59 17.54
CA ARG A 158 29.48 1.84 18.06
C ARG A 158 30.58 1.52 17.05
N SER A 159 30.21 1.03 15.85
CA SER A 159 31.17 0.80 14.79
C SER A 159 31.81 2.11 14.35
N ALA A 160 33.12 2.09 14.13
CA ALA A 160 33.83 3.18 13.49
C ALA A 160 33.41 3.40 12.03
N ARG A 161 32.74 2.42 11.40
CA ARG A 161 32.22 2.53 10.03
C ARG A 161 30.83 3.17 9.97
N TRP A 162 30.11 3.27 11.09
CA TRP A 162 28.78 3.89 11.08
C TRP A 162 28.94 5.40 10.87
N ASN A 163 28.20 5.95 9.89
CA ASN A 163 28.31 7.34 9.50
C ASN A 163 27.58 8.31 10.44
N GLY A 164 26.93 7.80 11.49
CA GLY A 164 26.23 8.64 12.46
C GLY A 164 24.91 9.22 11.96
N ARG A 165 24.42 8.85 10.76
CA ARG A 165 23.18 9.43 10.22
C ARG A 165 22.04 9.23 11.20
N ARG A 166 21.26 10.28 11.39
CA ARG A 166 19.98 10.30 12.10
C ARG A 166 18.92 10.88 11.17
N CYS A 167 17.66 10.52 11.39
CA CYS A 167 16.55 11.19 10.71
C CYS A 167 16.60 12.70 10.98
N ASP A 168 16.45 13.50 9.94
CA ASP A 168 16.34 14.95 10.07
C ASP A 168 15.16 15.34 10.97
N GLU A 169 15.33 16.43 11.71
CA GLU A 169 14.27 17.00 12.52
C GLU A 169 13.23 17.70 11.65
N PHE A 170 11.98 17.69 12.10
CA PHE A 170 10.96 18.51 11.47
C PHE A 170 11.30 20.00 11.65
N PRO A 171 10.83 20.89 10.76
CA PRO A 171 10.96 22.32 10.96
C PRO A 171 10.41 22.75 12.34
N PRO A 172 11.01 23.75 13.02
CA PRO A 172 10.62 24.14 14.38
C PRO A 172 9.13 24.45 14.59
N ASP A 173 8.46 24.97 13.57
CA ASP A 173 7.04 25.35 13.61
C ASP A 173 6.10 24.30 12.98
N TYR A 174 6.57 23.07 12.76
CA TYR A 174 5.83 22.09 11.97
C TYR A 174 4.49 21.68 12.58
N GLU A 175 4.37 21.61 13.91
CA GLU A 175 3.09 21.33 14.57
C GLU A 175 2.04 22.43 14.31
N ARG A 176 2.46 23.70 14.25
CA ARG A 176 1.59 24.80 13.85
C ARG A 176 1.15 24.64 12.39
N THR A 177 2.09 24.32 11.50
CA THR A 177 1.79 24.01 10.09
C THR A 177 0.77 22.88 9.96
N LEU A 178 0.88 21.81 10.76
CA LEU A 178 -0.06 20.70 10.76
C LEU A 178 -1.45 21.10 11.27
N ALA A 179 -1.54 21.94 12.30
CA ALA A 179 -2.81 22.46 12.79
C ALA A 179 -3.52 23.30 11.71
N GLU A 180 -2.81 24.28 11.14
CA GLU A 180 -3.31 25.13 10.05
C GLU A 180 -3.71 24.30 8.83
N TYR A 181 -2.93 23.27 8.49
CA TYR A 181 -3.25 22.37 7.39
C TYR A 181 -4.55 21.60 7.63
N ARG A 182 -4.82 21.10 8.85
CA ARG A 182 -6.06 20.38 9.17
C ARG A 182 -7.29 21.29 9.04
N VAL A 183 -7.20 22.53 9.52
CA VAL A 183 -8.24 23.56 9.34
C VAL A 183 -8.50 23.79 7.86
N TRP A 184 -7.44 24.08 7.11
CA TRP A 184 -7.55 24.31 5.66
C TRP A 184 -8.15 23.10 4.94
N LYS A 185 -7.73 21.87 5.26
CA LYS A 185 -8.22 20.65 4.61
C LYS A 185 -9.71 20.43 4.89
N ALA A 186 -10.15 20.67 6.13
CA ALA A 186 -11.56 20.62 6.52
C ALA A 186 -12.39 21.66 5.74
N GLU A 187 -11.91 22.89 5.65
CA GLU A 187 -12.56 23.96 4.88
C GLU A 187 -12.62 23.65 3.38
N GLN A 188 -11.58 23.06 2.79
CA GLN A 188 -11.60 22.63 1.38
C GLN A 188 -12.65 21.54 1.15
N LEU A 189 -12.74 20.57 2.05
CA LEU A 189 -13.72 19.49 1.94
C LEU A 189 -15.15 20.04 2.07
N ASN A 190 -15.40 20.88 3.07
CA ASN A 190 -16.70 21.52 3.28
C ASN A 190 -17.09 22.40 2.09
N ARG A 191 -16.16 23.14 1.49
CA ARG A 191 -16.41 23.88 0.24
C ARG A 191 -16.76 22.99 -0.94
N GLN A 192 -16.16 21.81 -1.06
CA GLN A 192 -16.53 20.85 -2.11
C GLN A 192 -17.94 20.31 -1.88
N ILE A 193 -18.32 20.05 -0.62
CA ILE A 193 -19.68 19.65 -0.25
C ILE A 193 -20.68 20.75 -0.61
N ASP A 194 -20.42 22.00 -0.22
CA ASP A 194 -21.25 23.16 -0.57
C ASP A 194 -21.45 23.28 -2.08
N ALA A 195 -20.35 23.24 -2.85
CA ALA A 195 -20.40 23.34 -4.30
C ALA A 195 -21.22 22.19 -4.92
N ARG A 196 -21.10 20.99 -4.35
CA ARG A 196 -21.83 19.82 -4.81
C ARG A 196 -23.32 19.89 -4.48
N LEU A 197 -23.69 20.37 -3.30
CA LEU A 197 -25.07 20.64 -2.91
C LEU A 197 -25.72 21.71 -3.78
N ALA A 198 -24.99 22.80 -4.05
CA ALA A 198 -25.44 23.86 -4.96
C ALA A 198 -25.74 23.31 -6.36
N ARG A 199 -24.81 22.53 -6.92
CA ARG A 199 -25.03 21.86 -8.21
C ARG A 199 -26.25 20.93 -8.17
N ALA A 200 -26.38 20.09 -7.16
CA ALA A 200 -27.51 19.17 -7.05
C ALA A 200 -28.86 19.93 -7.03
N ARG A 201 -28.92 21.07 -6.34
CA ARG A 201 -30.09 21.96 -6.34
C ARG A 201 -30.38 22.53 -7.73
N ASP A 202 -29.36 23.04 -8.43
CA ASP A 202 -29.52 23.61 -9.76
C ASP A 202 -30.01 22.57 -10.78
N GLU A 203 -29.47 21.36 -10.73
CA GLU A 203 -29.87 20.23 -11.57
C GLU A 203 -31.33 19.82 -11.31
N LEU A 204 -31.76 19.74 -10.04
CA LEU A 204 -33.16 19.45 -9.71
C LEU A 204 -34.11 20.57 -10.16
N ILE A 205 -33.71 21.85 -10.04
CA ILE A 205 -34.50 22.98 -10.54
C ILE A 205 -34.63 22.89 -12.07
N ALA A 206 -33.54 22.58 -12.78
CA ALA A 206 -33.55 22.40 -14.22
C ALA A 206 -34.49 21.26 -14.64
N LEU A 207 -34.40 20.10 -13.98
CA LEU A 207 -35.32 18.97 -14.18
C LEU A 207 -36.78 19.36 -13.92
N GLY A 208 -37.04 20.09 -12.82
CA GLY A 208 -38.38 20.58 -12.50
C GLY A 208 -38.99 21.51 -13.56
N ARG A 209 -38.16 22.32 -14.23
CA ARG A 209 -38.58 23.17 -15.36
C ARG A 209 -38.78 22.38 -16.66
N ALA A 210 -38.07 21.27 -16.82
CA ALA A 210 -38.15 20.40 -17.99
C ALA A 210 -39.30 19.38 -17.91
N VAL A 211 -40.06 19.35 -16.81
CA VAL A 211 -41.19 18.42 -16.63
C VAL A 211 -42.20 18.57 -17.77
N ARG A 212 -42.44 17.47 -18.47
CA ARG A 212 -43.43 17.36 -19.53
C ARG A 212 -44.74 16.79 -18.97
N ARG A 213 -45.86 17.15 -19.62
CA ARG A 213 -47.21 16.70 -19.21
C ARG A 213 -47.72 15.50 -20.01
N ASP A 214 -46.98 15.03 -21.01
CA ASP A 214 -47.37 13.85 -21.75
C ASP A 214 -47.20 12.58 -20.89
N ARG A 215 -48.15 11.66 -21.04
CA ARG A 215 -48.25 10.48 -20.19
C ARG A 215 -47.05 9.55 -20.33
N ALA A 216 -46.53 9.38 -21.55
CA ALA A 216 -45.39 8.50 -21.80
C ALA A 216 -44.14 8.98 -21.06
N TRP A 217 -43.85 10.29 -21.08
CA TRP A 217 -42.76 10.87 -20.30
C TRP A 217 -42.98 10.69 -18.78
N LEU A 218 -44.19 10.93 -18.26
CA LEU A 218 -44.48 10.77 -16.83
C LEU A 218 -44.31 9.32 -16.36
N ASP A 219 -44.77 8.35 -17.16
CA ASP A 219 -44.62 6.92 -16.88
C ASP A 219 -43.13 6.52 -16.90
N GLY A 220 -42.36 7.06 -17.85
CA GLY A 220 -40.90 6.88 -17.91
C GLY A 220 -40.20 7.47 -16.69
N PHE A 221 -40.55 8.71 -16.31
CA PHE A 221 -40.00 9.39 -15.15
C PHE A 221 -40.23 8.60 -13.87
N ALA A 222 -41.44 8.14 -13.62
CA ALA A 222 -41.76 7.34 -12.43
C ALA A 222 -40.94 6.03 -12.40
N ALA A 223 -40.80 5.36 -13.55
CA ALA A 223 -40.00 4.15 -13.66
C ALA A 223 -38.51 4.41 -13.42
N GLY A 224 -37.96 5.52 -13.95
CA GLY A 224 -36.57 5.92 -13.73
C GLY A 224 -36.26 6.29 -12.28
N VAL A 225 -37.20 6.92 -11.57
CA VAL A 225 -37.08 7.18 -10.13
C VAL A 225 -37.04 5.86 -9.35
N ALA A 226 -37.94 4.93 -9.66
CA ALA A 226 -38.00 3.64 -8.99
C ALA A 226 -36.71 2.83 -9.16
N GLU A 227 -36.13 2.83 -10.37
CA GLU A 227 -34.86 2.15 -10.68
C GLU A 227 -33.70 2.61 -9.79
N ARG A 228 -33.67 3.90 -9.42
CA ARG A 228 -32.60 4.49 -8.62
C ARG A 228 -32.87 4.54 -7.13
N ARG A 229 -34.10 4.27 -6.72
CA ARG A 229 -34.53 4.33 -5.31
C ARG A 229 -33.72 3.41 -4.41
N ASP A 230 -33.36 2.24 -4.92
CA ASP A 230 -32.68 1.19 -4.15
C ASP A 230 -31.14 1.22 -4.29
N ASP A 231 -30.59 2.19 -5.01
CA ASP A 231 -29.15 2.36 -5.10
C ASP A 231 -28.60 2.69 -3.70
N ARG A 232 -27.84 1.73 -3.13
CA ARG A 232 -27.18 1.89 -1.82
C ARG A 232 -26.45 3.22 -1.75
N SER A 233 -26.67 3.96 -0.67
CA SER A 233 -25.98 5.24 -0.45
C SER A 233 -24.47 4.97 -0.34
N PRO A 234 -23.65 5.50 -1.26
CA PRO A 234 -22.22 5.35 -1.14
C PRO A 234 -21.69 6.20 0.02
N ALA A 235 -20.48 5.89 0.51
CA ALA A 235 -19.83 6.67 1.55
C ALA A 235 -19.59 8.13 1.09
N CYS A 236 -19.43 9.05 2.03
CA CYS A 236 -19.25 10.49 1.76
C CYS A 236 -18.24 10.83 0.65
N PRO A 237 -17.02 10.24 0.61
CA PRO A 237 -16.07 10.54 -0.47
C PRO A 237 -16.60 10.22 -1.86
N ALA A 238 -17.40 9.15 -1.98
CA ALA A 238 -18.00 8.77 -3.25
C ALA A 238 -19.14 9.73 -3.63
N LEU A 239 -19.99 10.19 -2.70
CA LEU A 239 -21.06 11.17 -3.02
C LEU A 239 -20.53 12.52 -3.53
N ILE A 240 -19.35 12.95 -3.05
CA ILE A 240 -18.71 14.19 -3.50
C ILE A 240 -18.24 14.07 -4.96
N GLY A 241 -17.62 12.94 -5.31
CA GLY A 241 -16.99 12.74 -6.62
C GLY A 241 -17.85 12.02 -7.67
N GLU A 242 -18.97 11.41 -7.30
CA GLU A 242 -19.77 10.57 -8.20
C GLU A 242 -20.39 11.41 -9.34
N ALA A 243 -20.17 10.97 -10.58
CA ALA A 243 -20.85 11.54 -11.74
C ALA A 243 -22.19 10.85 -11.97
N PHE A 244 -23.21 11.61 -12.36
CA PHE A 244 -24.46 11.01 -12.84
C PHE A 244 -24.18 10.20 -14.12
N THR A 245 -24.67 8.97 -14.12
CA THR A 245 -24.69 8.09 -15.29
C THR A 245 -26.12 7.59 -15.47
N THR A 246 -26.57 7.37 -16.71
CA THR A 246 -27.92 6.83 -16.96
C THR A 246 -27.85 5.34 -17.26
N ARG A 247 -28.75 4.54 -16.65
CA ARG A 247 -28.99 3.15 -17.07
C ARG A 247 -29.95 3.18 -18.26
N LYS A 248 -29.66 2.40 -19.31
CA LYS A 248 -30.53 2.33 -20.49
C LYS A 248 -31.76 1.46 -20.22
N ALA A 249 -32.87 1.80 -20.85
CA ALA A 249 -34.08 0.97 -20.90
C ALA A 249 -34.80 1.19 -22.24
N ASP A 250 -35.34 0.12 -22.81
CA ASP A 250 -35.98 0.16 -24.14
C ASP A 250 -37.42 0.70 -24.11
N GLY A 251 -38.06 0.70 -22.93
CA GLY A 251 -39.43 1.16 -22.72
C GLY A 251 -40.49 0.05 -22.83
N PRO A 252 -41.75 0.34 -22.46
CA PRO A 252 -42.85 -0.62 -22.55
C PRO A 252 -43.20 -0.98 -24.00
N ALA A 253 -43.63 -2.22 -24.23
CA ALA A 253 -44.15 -2.65 -25.52
C ALA A 253 -45.48 -1.93 -25.85
N GLY A 254 -45.70 -1.65 -27.14
CA GLY A 254 -46.95 -1.06 -27.64
C GLY A 254 -46.97 0.48 -27.70
N LEU A 255 -45.87 1.14 -27.35
CA LEU A 255 -45.67 2.57 -27.62
C LEU A 255 -45.25 2.77 -29.08
N ASP A 256 -45.70 3.86 -29.70
CA ASP A 256 -45.12 4.32 -30.96
C ASP A 256 -43.72 4.93 -30.75
N GLU A 257 -43.05 5.34 -31.83
CA GLU A 257 -41.68 5.86 -31.77
C GLU A 257 -41.56 7.19 -31.00
N GLU A 258 -42.57 8.07 -31.06
CA GLU A 258 -42.56 9.34 -30.33
C GLU A 258 -42.78 9.11 -28.83
N GLN A 259 -43.75 8.26 -28.49
CA GLN A 259 -44.04 7.84 -27.13
C GLN A 259 -42.86 7.10 -26.51
N THR A 260 -42.18 6.23 -27.26
CA THR A 260 -40.98 5.53 -26.79
C THR A 260 -39.87 6.51 -26.45
N ARG A 261 -39.61 7.51 -27.31
CA ARG A 261 -38.61 8.56 -27.04
C ARG A 261 -38.99 9.41 -25.82
N ALA A 262 -40.26 9.83 -25.73
CA ALA A 262 -40.75 10.59 -24.58
C ALA A 262 -40.60 9.80 -23.27
N TRP A 263 -40.91 8.49 -23.29
CA TRP A 263 -40.70 7.60 -22.16
C TRP A 263 -39.22 7.46 -21.79
N GLN A 264 -38.32 7.29 -22.76
CA GLN A 264 -36.88 7.18 -22.51
C GLN A 264 -36.27 8.47 -21.95
N ASP A 265 -36.71 9.62 -22.43
CA ASP A 265 -36.33 10.92 -21.86
C ASP A 265 -36.81 11.03 -20.42
N GLY A 266 -38.08 10.70 -20.16
CA GLY A 266 -38.64 10.64 -18.81
C GLY A 266 -37.84 9.72 -17.89
N TRP A 267 -37.52 8.51 -18.36
CA TRP A 267 -36.71 7.53 -17.64
C TRP A 267 -35.33 8.07 -17.24
N ARG A 268 -34.62 8.73 -18.17
CA ARG A 268 -33.33 9.37 -17.87
C ARG A 268 -33.50 10.47 -16.82
N ASP A 269 -34.52 11.31 -16.98
CA ASP A 269 -34.77 12.46 -16.11
C ASP A 269 -35.19 12.01 -14.69
N GLY A 270 -35.96 10.92 -14.59
CA GLY A 270 -36.33 10.28 -13.33
C GLY A 270 -35.14 9.70 -12.58
N GLN A 271 -34.21 9.05 -13.29
CA GLN A 271 -32.96 8.59 -12.67
C GLN A 271 -32.10 9.77 -12.19
N ALA A 272 -31.99 10.83 -13.00
CA ALA A 272 -31.24 12.03 -12.63
C ALA A 272 -31.85 12.71 -11.40
N PHE A 273 -33.18 12.80 -11.34
CA PHE A 273 -33.91 13.33 -10.20
C PHE A 273 -33.59 12.56 -8.92
N ALA A 274 -33.75 11.23 -8.94
CA ALA A 274 -33.47 10.39 -7.78
C ALA A 274 -32.01 10.48 -7.32
N PHE A 275 -31.07 10.52 -8.28
CA PHE A 275 -29.65 10.69 -8.01
C PHE A 275 -29.35 12.02 -7.28
N TRP A 276 -29.81 13.14 -7.84
CA TRP A 276 -29.53 14.46 -7.29
C TRP A 276 -30.26 14.73 -5.98
N LEU A 277 -31.47 14.20 -5.83
CA LEU A 277 -32.20 14.24 -4.55
C LEU A 277 -31.42 13.52 -3.46
N ARG A 278 -30.90 12.32 -3.74
CA ARG A 278 -30.05 11.58 -2.81
C ARG A 278 -28.79 12.36 -2.42
N VAL A 279 -28.15 13.05 -3.36
CA VAL A 279 -27.00 13.92 -3.07
C VAL A 279 -27.41 15.03 -2.08
N LEU A 280 -28.55 15.70 -2.31
CA LEU A 280 -29.03 16.75 -1.40
C LEU A 280 -29.38 16.23 0.00
N GLU A 281 -29.95 15.03 0.10
CA GLU A 281 -30.37 14.45 1.38
C GLU A 281 -29.19 13.94 2.21
N ARG A 282 -28.18 13.36 1.55
CA ARG A 282 -27.11 12.60 2.24
C ARG A 282 -25.83 13.38 2.42
N LEU A 283 -25.49 14.24 1.46
CA LEU A 283 -24.22 14.96 1.51
C LEU A 283 -24.10 15.97 2.67
N PRO A 284 -25.18 16.56 3.23
CA PRO A 284 -25.07 17.37 4.44
C PRO A 284 -24.51 16.60 5.65
N ASP A 285 -24.73 15.29 5.74
CA ASP A 285 -24.16 14.46 6.82
C ASP A 285 -22.64 14.24 6.67
N CYS A 286 -22.05 14.71 5.55
CA CYS A 286 -20.64 14.56 5.24
C CYS A 286 -19.78 15.77 5.63
N TYR A 287 -20.38 16.83 6.17
CA TYR A 287 -19.63 17.96 6.71
C TYR A 287 -18.68 17.47 7.79
N VAL A 288 -17.45 17.98 7.74
CA VAL A 288 -16.46 17.74 8.79
C VAL A 288 -16.35 18.97 9.67
N GLU A 289 -16.19 18.74 10.96
CA GLU A 289 -15.88 19.81 11.90
C GLU A 289 -14.54 20.43 11.53
N VAL A 290 -14.49 21.77 11.51
CA VAL A 290 -13.25 22.50 11.31
C VAL A 290 -12.58 22.59 12.68
N PRO A 291 -11.38 22.02 12.86
CA PRO A 291 -10.67 22.09 14.14
C PRO A 291 -10.44 23.55 14.56
N GLU A 292 -10.44 23.79 15.88
CA GLU A 292 -10.02 25.07 16.47
C GLU A 292 -8.49 25.22 16.49
#